data_AF-A0A6J4TBE2-F1
#
_entry.id   AF-A0A6J4TBE2-F1
#
_cell.length_a   1.000
_cell.length_b   1.000
_cell.length_c   1.000
_cell.angle_alpha   90.00
_cell.angle_beta   90.00
_cell.angle_gamma   90.00
#
_symmetry.space_group_name_H-M   'P 1'
#
loop_
_entity.id
_entity.type
_entity.pdbx_description
1 polymer ?
#
loop_
_entity_poly.entity_id
_entity_poly.type
_entity_poly.pdbx_seq_one_letter_code
_entity_poly.pdbx_strand_id
1 'polypeptide(L)'
;STWIDGFAGRYGWLDYSAPSWVGTWFRFFIATAGLLTVATLIRAREAVFSRRAEVLAYIAFSITLAAVIAKTGYDYRRATGFVFEQPRYLFGVVGLYSGFVAVACLGLGHRFAPKLAILAIGFFCLHNMTGLTQTMLRYYG
;
A
#
# COMPACT_ATOMS: atom_id res chain seq x y z
N SER A 1 15.71 -3.41 18.59
CA SER A 1 15.76 -4.13 17.30
C SER A 1 14.50 -3.94 16.44
N THR A 2 13.70 -2.91 16.67
CA THR A 2 12.34 -2.73 16.10
C THR A 2 12.26 -2.13 14.69
N TRP A 3 13.39 -1.89 14.03
CA TRP A 3 13.44 -1.21 12.73
C TRP A 3 13.31 -2.14 11.50
N ILE A 4 13.30 -3.47 11.69
CA ILE A 4 13.28 -4.46 10.59
C ILE A 4 11.95 -5.24 10.51
N ASP A 5 10.98 -4.97 11.39
CA ASP A 5 9.67 -5.64 11.34
C ASP A 5 8.67 -4.93 10.42
N GLY A 6 8.97 -4.97 9.12
CA GLY A 6 7.98 -4.94 8.04
C GLY A 6 6.99 -3.77 7.99
N PHE A 7 7.22 -2.87 7.05
CA PHE A 7 6.38 -1.72 6.63
C PHE A 7 4.92 -2.02 6.21
N ALA A 8 4.41 -3.23 6.43
CA ALA A 8 3.03 -3.58 6.15
C ALA A 8 2.52 -4.60 7.17
N GLY A 9 1.41 -4.26 7.84
CA GLY A 9 0.59 -5.22 8.59
C GLY A 9 0.43 -4.98 10.09
N ARG A 10 1.05 -3.96 10.68
CA ARG A 10 0.74 -3.58 12.06
C ARG A 10 -0.43 -2.60 12.06
N TYR A 11 -1.48 -2.91 12.84
CA TYR A 11 -2.67 -2.08 13.04
C TYR A 11 -2.67 -1.45 14.44
N GLY A 12 -2.97 -0.14 14.49
CA GLY A 12 -2.40 0.81 15.45
C GLY A 12 -2.93 0.83 16.87
N TRP A 13 -3.09 -0.33 17.49
CA TRP A 13 -3.29 -0.44 18.92
C TRP A 13 -2.62 -1.73 19.41
N LEU A 14 -1.95 -1.62 20.57
CA LEU A 14 -0.95 -2.53 21.14
C LEU A 14 -1.18 -4.05 21.08
N ASP A 15 -2.39 -4.55 20.81
CA ASP A 15 -2.71 -5.97 20.98
C ASP A 15 -3.29 -6.68 19.75
N TYR A 16 -3.57 -5.98 18.63
CA TYR A 16 -4.19 -6.64 17.45
C TYR A 16 -3.66 -6.12 16.12
N SER A 17 -2.81 -6.93 15.48
CA SER A 17 -2.41 -6.79 14.07
C SER A 17 -3.31 -7.66 13.19
N ALA A 18 -3.40 -7.36 11.88
CA ALA A 18 -4.00 -8.33 10.99
C ALA A 18 -3.22 -9.65 11.10
N PRO A 19 -3.88 -10.80 10.89
CA PRO A 19 -3.18 -12.07 10.94
C PRO A 19 -1.88 -11.99 10.13
N SER A 20 -0.77 -12.43 10.71
CA SER A 20 0.58 -12.21 10.15
C SER A 20 0.73 -12.76 8.72
N TRP A 21 -0.09 -13.74 8.35
CA TRP A 21 -0.19 -14.25 6.99
C TRP A 21 -0.72 -13.20 6.00
N VAL A 22 -1.71 -12.38 6.37
CA VAL A 22 -2.29 -11.33 5.50
C VAL A 22 -1.20 -10.32 5.13
N GLY A 23 -0.46 -9.83 6.12
CA GLY A 23 0.65 -8.89 5.90
C GLY A 23 1.77 -9.52 5.09
N THR A 24 2.10 -10.79 5.32
CA THR A 24 3.16 -11.49 4.58
C THR A 24 2.80 -11.65 3.10
N TRP A 25 1.62 -12.18 2.80
CA TRP A 25 1.17 -12.37 1.42
C TRP A 25 0.97 -11.05 0.67
N PHE A 26 0.48 -10.02 1.36
CA PHE A 26 0.34 -8.70 0.78
C PHE A 26 1.68 -8.05 0.46
N ARG A 27 2.69 -8.21 1.32
CA ARG A 27 4.07 -7.76 1.04
C ARG A 27 4.62 -8.42 -0.21
N PHE A 28 4.44 -9.74 -0.35
CA PHE A 28 4.84 -10.45 -1.57
C PHE A 28 4.11 -9.90 -2.80
N PHE A 29 2.78 -9.74 -2.71
CA PHE A 29 1.99 -9.18 -3.79
C PHE A 29 2.46 -7.78 -4.20
N ILE A 30 2.61 -6.85 -3.26
CA ILE A 30 3.06 -5.47 -3.53
C ILE A 30 4.48 -5.46 -4.11
N ALA A 31 5.39 -6.29 -3.58
CA ALA A 31 6.75 -6.39 -4.11
C ALA A 31 6.75 -6.88 -5.56
N THR A 32 6.03 -7.95 -5.87
CA THR A 32 5.95 -8.50 -7.23
C THR A 32 5.25 -7.54 -8.19
N ALA A 33 4.11 -6.98 -7.81
CA ALA A 33 3.41 -5.97 -8.60
C ALA A 33 4.26 -4.70 -8.78
N GLY A 34 5.12 -4.37 -7.81
CA GLY A 34 6.04 -3.25 -7.87
C GLY A 34 7.13 -3.45 -8.89
N LEU A 35 7.77 -4.61 -8.88
CA LEU A 35 8.76 -4.99 -9.89
C LEU A 35 8.16 -4.96 -11.30
N LEU A 36 6.93 -5.47 -11.46
CA LEU A 36 6.21 -5.44 -12.73
C LEU A 36 5.88 -4.03 -13.18
N THR A 37 5.42 -3.18 -12.26
CA THR A 37 5.13 -1.76 -12.54
C THR A 37 6.39 -1.06 -13.04
N VAL A 38 7.50 -1.19 -12.30
CA VAL A 38 8.78 -0.59 -12.67
C VAL A 38 9.26 -1.10 -14.02
N ALA A 39 9.24 -2.42 -14.25
CA ALA A 39 9.62 -3.01 -15.52
C ALA A 39 8.75 -2.49 -16.68
N THR A 40 7.45 -2.32 -16.47
CA THR A 40 6.51 -1.79 -17.46
C THR A 40 6.82 -0.34 -17.78
N LEU A 41 7.07 0.49 -16.76
CA LEU A 41 7.44 1.90 -16.94
C LEU A 41 8.77 2.06 -17.68
N ILE A 42 9.77 1.22 -17.40
CA ILE A 42 11.06 1.22 -18.11
C ILE A 42 10.87 0.85 -19.59
N ARG A 43 10.03 -0.15 -19.89
CA ARG A 43 9.72 -0.54 -21.28
C ARG A 43 8.92 0.54 -22.01
N ALA A 44 8.05 1.26 -21.31
CA ALA A 44 7.25 2.35 -21.84
C ALA A 44 7.89 3.74 -21.66
N ARG A 45 9.21 3.81 -21.41
CA ARG A 45 9.90 5.03 -21.00
C ARG A 45 9.64 6.23 -21.91
N GLU A 46 9.59 6.03 -23.23
CA GLU A 46 9.40 7.14 -24.19
C GLU A 46 8.02 7.78 -24.00
N ALA A 47 6.98 6.96 -23.82
CA ALA A 47 5.63 7.44 -23.52
C ALA A 47 5.56 8.10 -22.14
N VAL A 48 6.28 7.56 -21.14
CA VAL A 48 6.36 8.15 -19.78
C VAL A 48 7.07 9.51 -19.81
N PHE A 49 8.17 9.63 -20.54
CA PHE A 49 8.94 10.87 -20.67
C PHE A 49 8.16 11.97 -21.40
N SER A 50 7.30 11.61 -22.35
CA SER A 50 6.38 12.57 -22.98
C SER A 50 5.45 13.25 -21.97
N ARG A 51 5.17 12.60 -20.84
CA ARG A 51 4.33 13.08 -19.73
C ARG A 51 5.12 13.35 -18.45
N ARG A 52 6.41 13.69 -18.57
CA ARG A 52 7.32 13.87 -17.42
C ARG A 52 6.77 14.76 -16.31
N ALA A 53 6.07 15.84 -16.65
CA ALA A 53 5.51 16.75 -15.65
C ALA A 53 4.40 16.09 -14.81
N GLU A 54 3.53 15.32 -15.46
CA GLU A 54 2.46 14.56 -14.81
C GLU A 54 3.04 13.47 -13.91
N VAL A 55 4.04 12.74 -14.41
CA VAL A 55 4.74 11.68 -13.65
C VAL A 55 5.44 12.25 -12.43
N LEU A 56 6.14 13.39 -12.57
CA LEU A 56 6.79 14.08 -11.46
C LEU A 56 5.77 14.57 -10.43
N ALA A 57 4.59 15.04 -10.85
CA ALA A 57 3.52 15.43 -9.95
C ALA A 57 3.01 14.25 -9.11
N TYR A 58 2.80 13.09 -9.72
CA TYR A 58 2.41 11.87 -8.98
C TYR A 58 3.49 11.38 -8.02
N ILE A 59 4.77 11.44 -8.43
CA ILE A 59 5.91 11.10 -7.58
C ILE A 59 5.98 12.07 -6.39
N ALA A 60 5.90 13.38 -6.65
CA ALA A 60 5.93 14.40 -5.61
C ALA A 60 4.77 14.21 -4.63
N PHE A 61 3.54 14.01 -5.12
CA PHE A 61 2.38 13.72 -4.29
C PHE A 61 2.61 12.49 -3.40
N SER A 62 3.10 11.39 -3.98
CA SER A 62 3.35 10.14 -3.24
C SER A 62 4.42 10.32 -2.16
N ILE A 63 5.52 11.02 -2.48
CA ILE A 63 6.59 11.33 -1.53
C ILE A 63 6.08 12.24 -0.41
N THR A 64 5.36 13.32 -0.74
CA THR A 64 4.79 14.23 0.25
C THR A 64 3.80 13.52 1.17
N LEU A 65 2.92 12.69 0.61
CA LEU A 65 1.99 11.89 1.40
C LEU A 65 2.73 10.94 2.35
N ALA A 66 3.76 10.23 1.86
CA ALA A 66 4.59 9.36 2.68
C ALA A 66 5.32 10.15 3.80
N ALA A 67 5.85 11.33 3.48
CA ALA A 67 6.52 12.20 4.43
C ALA A 67 5.57 12.73 5.51
N VAL A 68 4.34 13.12 5.14
CA VAL A 68 3.31 13.57 6.08
C VAL A 68 2.91 12.44 7.02
N ILE A 69 2.69 11.23 6.50
CA ILE A 69 2.38 10.03 7.31
C ILE A 69 3.56 9.73 8.25
N ALA A 70 4.80 9.74 7.75
CA ALA A 70 5.99 9.46 8.55
C ALA A 70 6.19 10.50 9.66
N LYS A 71 6.05 11.79 9.35
CA LYS A 71 6.16 12.88 10.32
C LYS A 71 5.09 12.77 11.40
N THR A 72 3.83 12.57 10.99
CA THR A 72 2.71 12.45 11.94
C THR A 72 2.88 11.23 12.84
N GLY A 73 3.33 10.11 12.28
CA GLY A 73 3.66 8.91 13.04
C GLY A 73 4.82 9.10 14.02
N TYR A 74 5.86 9.83 13.62
CA TYR A 74 6.98 10.18 14.47
C TYR A 74 6.57 11.08 15.64
N ASP A 75 5.84 12.16 15.37
CA ASP A 75 5.41 13.12 16.38
C ASP A 75 4.49 12.47 17.42
N TYR A 76 3.54 11.64 16.98
CA TYR A 76 2.67 10.90 17.89
C TYR A 76 3.45 9.93 18.78
N ARG A 77 4.42 9.21 18.21
CA ARG A 77 5.27 8.29 18.97
C ARG A 77 6.13 9.02 19.97
N ARG A 78 6.66 10.18 19.60
CA ARG A 78 7.42 11.03 20.51
C ARG A 78 6.55 11.54 21.67
N ALA A 79 5.30 11.92 21.40
CA ALA A 79 4.40 12.48 22.40
C ALA A 79 3.79 11.43 23.35
N THR A 80 3.52 10.22 22.86
CA THR A 80 2.73 9.22 23.60
C THR A 80 3.52 7.97 23.97
N GLY A 81 4.69 7.74 23.37
CA GLY A 81 5.42 6.48 23.43
C GLY A 81 4.84 5.36 22.55
N PHE A 82 3.67 5.57 21.91
CA PHE A 82 2.97 4.56 21.12
C PHE A 82 3.18 4.73 19.60
N VAL A 83 3.10 3.65 18.84
CA VAL A 83 3.18 3.73 17.37
C VAL A 83 1.82 4.19 16.81
N PHE A 84 1.84 5.19 15.94
CA PHE A 84 0.65 5.66 15.26
C PHE A 84 0.49 4.97 13.90
N GLU A 85 -0.36 3.96 13.83
CA GLU A 85 -0.55 3.22 12.58
C GLU A 85 -1.79 3.79 11.89
N GLN A 86 -1.54 4.88 11.16
CA GLN A 86 -2.53 5.67 10.41
C GLN A 86 -3.03 5.05 9.09
N PRO A 87 -2.32 4.17 8.37
CA PRO A 87 -2.86 3.63 7.13
C PRO A 87 -3.82 2.48 7.43
N ARG A 88 -4.88 2.75 8.21
CA ARG A 88 -5.96 1.79 8.48
C ARG A 88 -6.83 1.55 7.26
N TYR A 89 -6.79 2.47 6.30
CA TYR A 89 -7.67 2.48 5.14
C TYR A 89 -6.86 2.66 3.85
N LEU A 90 -6.80 1.60 3.05
CA LEU A 90 -6.36 1.69 1.66
C LEU A 90 -7.31 2.56 0.83
N PHE A 91 -8.53 2.85 1.32
CA PHE A 91 -9.48 3.75 0.67
C PHE A 91 -8.88 5.13 0.35
N GLY A 92 -8.14 5.73 1.28
CA GLY A 92 -7.51 7.05 1.05
C GLY A 92 -6.46 7.05 -0.06
N VAL A 93 -5.92 5.88 -0.39
CA VAL A 93 -4.89 5.69 -1.42
C VAL A 93 -5.38 4.79 -2.56
N VAL A 94 -6.70 4.59 -2.71
CA VAL A 94 -7.28 3.65 -3.68
C VAL A 94 -6.91 4.02 -5.11
N GLY A 95 -6.82 5.31 -5.44
CA GLY A 95 -6.40 5.78 -6.76
C GLY A 95 -4.95 5.44 -7.09
N LEU A 96 -4.05 5.57 -6.12
CA LEU A 96 -2.64 5.17 -6.28
C LEU A 96 -2.53 3.64 -6.39
N TYR A 97 -3.27 2.93 -5.56
CA TYR A 97 -3.30 1.46 -5.58
C TYR A 97 -3.82 0.92 -6.92
N SER A 98 -4.94 1.46 -7.43
CA SER A 98 -5.53 1.03 -8.69
C SER A 98 -4.65 1.40 -9.89
N GLY A 99 -4.06 2.60 -9.90
CA GLY A 99 -3.11 3.01 -10.93
C GLY A 99 -1.88 2.09 -10.97
N PHE A 100 -1.30 1.79 -9.81
CA PHE A 100 -0.18 0.86 -9.68
C PHE A 100 -0.53 -0.54 -10.22
N VAL A 101 -1.66 -1.10 -9.79
CA VAL A 101 -2.13 -2.42 -10.26
C VAL A 101 -2.41 -2.40 -11.76
N ALA A 102 -3.00 -1.33 -12.29
CA ALA A 102 -3.27 -1.19 -13.71
C ALA A 102 -1.99 -1.22 -14.54
N VAL A 103 -0.95 -0.47 -14.12
CA VAL A 103 0.35 -0.49 -14.80
C VAL A 103 1.00 -1.89 -14.72
N ALA A 104 0.94 -2.55 -13.56
CA ALA A 104 1.43 -3.92 -13.43
C ALA A 104 0.68 -4.89 -14.37
N CYS A 105 -0.64 -4.74 -14.51
CA CYS A 105 -1.47 -5.53 -15.43
C CYS A 105 -1.08 -5.30 -16.89
N LEU A 106 -0.81 -4.05 -17.29
CA LEU A 106 -0.34 -3.73 -18.64
C LEU A 106 0.98 -4.46 -18.96
N GLY A 107 1.88 -4.57 -18.00
CA GLY A 107 3.16 -5.29 -18.15
C GLY A 107 3.05 -6.81 -18.31
N LEU A 108 2.02 -7.41 -17.70
CA LEU A 108 1.78 -8.86 -17.71
C LEU A 108 1.06 -9.34 -18.97
N GLY A 109 0.38 -8.44 -19.68
CA GLY A 109 -0.41 -8.75 -20.87
C GLY A 109 -1.75 -9.42 -20.58
N HIS A 110 -2.56 -9.56 -21.63
CA HIS A 110 -3.98 -9.94 -21.55
C HIS A 110 -4.25 -11.28 -20.83
N ARG A 111 -3.33 -12.25 -20.93
CA ARG A 111 -3.51 -13.59 -20.36
C ARG A 111 -3.45 -13.60 -18.83
N PHE A 112 -2.62 -12.75 -18.23
CA PHE A 112 -2.36 -12.78 -16.79
C PHE A 112 -2.88 -11.53 -16.05
N ALA A 113 -3.16 -10.45 -16.76
CA ALA A 113 -3.75 -9.23 -16.18
C ALA A 113 -5.03 -9.51 -15.36
N PRO A 114 -6.02 -10.31 -15.82
CA PRO A 114 -7.21 -10.58 -15.03
C PRO A 114 -6.90 -11.27 -13.70
N LYS A 115 -5.92 -12.18 -13.68
CA LYS A 115 -5.53 -12.92 -12.46
C LYS A 115 -4.89 -11.98 -11.44
N LEU A 116 -4.01 -11.08 -11.90
CA LEU A 116 -3.41 -10.08 -11.03
C LEU A 116 -4.46 -9.11 -10.48
N ALA A 117 -5.39 -8.65 -11.32
CA ALA A 117 -6.46 -7.75 -10.91
C ALA A 117 -7.38 -8.38 -9.86
N ILE A 118 -7.78 -9.65 -10.03
CA ILE A 118 -8.59 -10.38 -9.03
C ILE A 118 -7.83 -10.48 -7.70
N LEU A 119 -6.55 -10.83 -7.73
CA LEU A 119 -5.73 -10.87 -6.52
C LEU A 119 -5.63 -9.50 -5.85
N ALA A 120 -5.46 -8.44 -6.63
CA ALA A 120 -5.39 -7.08 -6.14
C ALA A 120 -6.69 -6.67 -5.42
N ILE A 121 -7.83 -6.90 -6.06
CA ILE A 121 -9.15 -6.63 -5.47
C ILE A 121 -9.34 -7.46 -4.20
N GLY A 122 -8.99 -8.75 -4.24
CA GLY A 122 -9.06 -9.63 -3.07
C GLY A 122 -8.22 -9.11 -1.90
N PHE A 123 -6.97 -8.72 -2.14
CA PHE A 123 -6.10 -8.15 -1.11
C PHE A 123 -6.59 -6.80 -0.59
N PHE A 124 -7.11 -5.95 -1.47
CA PHE A 124 -7.70 -4.67 -1.11
C PHE A 124 -8.91 -4.87 -0.19
N CYS A 125 -9.85 -5.73 -0.57
CA CYS A 125 -11.01 -6.08 0.25
C CYS A 125 -10.55 -6.69 1.58
N LEU A 126 -9.63 -7.65 1.56
CA LEU A 126 -9.11 -8.31 2.75
C LEU A 126 -8.51 -7.31 3.75
N HIS A 127 -7.67 -6.38 3.29
CA HIS A 127 -7.05 -5.36 4.17
C HIS A 127 -8.07 -4.38 4.78
N ASN A 128 -9.08 -3.98 3.99
CA ASN A 128 -10.12 -3.08 4.48
C ASN A 128 -11.05 -3.82 5.45
N MET A 129 -11.43 -5.07 5.15
CA MET A 129 -12.25 -5.88 6.04
C MET A 129 -11.52 -6.19 7.36
N THR A 130 -10.22 -6.54 7.33
CA THR A 130 -9.46 -6.74 8.57
C THR A 130 -9.39 -5.46 9.40
N GLY A 131 -9.19 -4.30 8.76
CA GLY A 131 -9.20 -3.01 9.45
C GLY A 131 -10.56 -2.65 10.06
N LEU A 132 -11.66 -2.93 9.34
CA LEU A 132 -13.02 -2.72 9.83
C LEU A 132 -13.34 -3.65 11.00
N THR A 133 -13.06 -4.96 10.88
CA THR A 133 -13.32 -5.94 11.93
C THR A 133 -12.54 -5.63 13.21
N GLN A 134 -11.29 -5.19 13.10
CA GLN A 134 -10.50 -4.75 14.27
C GLN A 134 -11.08 -3.50 14.92
N THR A 135 -11.58 -2.57 14.12
CA THR A 135 -12.27 -1.38 14.62
C THR A 135 -13.55 -1.80 15.36
N MET A 136 -14.32 -2.72 14.80
CA MET A 136 -15.54 -3.24 15.42
C MET A 136 -15.25 -3.97 16.73
N LEU A 137 -14.29 -4.90 16.75
CA LEU A 137 -13.88 -5.64 17.95
C LEU A 137 -13.44 -4.71 19.07
N ARG A 138 -12.80 -3.58 18.75
CA ARG A 138 -12.36 -2.62 19.76
C ARG A 138 -13.52 -1.87 20.43
N TYR A 139 -14.51 -1.44 19.65
CA TYR A 139 -15.57 -0.55 20.15
C TYR A 139 -16.84 -1.30 20.56
N TYR A 140 -17.03 -2.53 20.09
CA TYR A 140 -18.27 -3.30 20.25
C TYR A 140 -18.06 -4.77 20.65
N GLY A 141 -16.80 -5.21 20.84
CA GLY A 141 -16.43 -6.59 21.19
C GLY A 141 -16.01 -6.74 22.65
#